data_AF-A0A9J9B822-F1
#
_entry.id   AF-A0A9J9B822-F1
#
_cell.length_a   1.000
_cell.length_b   1.000
_cell.length_c   1.000
_cell.angle_alpha   90.00
_cell.angle_beta   90.00
_cell.angle_gamma   90.00
#
_symmetry.space_group_name_H-M   'P 1'
#
loop_
_entity.id
_entity.type
_entity.pdbx_description
1 polymer ?
#
loop_
_entity_poly.entity_id
_entity_poly.type
_entity_poly.pdbx_seq_one_letter_code
_entity_poly.pdbx_strand_id
1 'polypeptide(L)'
;MADQETLAPEKVAEIRKEFDYFDTDKNGEIGLTEFIELLTIISPKTKASHVEEGFGLIDKNNDGSIDFEEFLEWWQQSWWEY
;
A
#
# COMPACT_ATOMS: atom_id res chain seq x y z
N MET A 1 8.61 -29.23 -3.54
CA MET A 1 7.79 -28.05 -3.84
C MET A 1 7.52 -27.36 -2.52
N ALA A 2 8.40 -26.47 -2.12
CA ALA A 2 8.34 -25.78 -0.84
C ALA A 2 8.93 -24.40 -1.08
N ASP A 3 8.21 -23.66 -1.92
CA ASP A 3 8.55 -22.30 -2.32
C ASP A 3 7.37 -21.46 -1.85
N GLN A 4 7.06 -21.55 -0.54
CA GLN A 4 6.29 -20.52 0.12
C GLN A 4 7.20 -19.30 0.13
N GLU A 5 6.88 -18.33 -0.72
CA GLU A 5 7.56 -17.06 -0.90
C GLU A 5 7.64 -16.30 0.42
N THR A 6 8.59 -16.69 1.28
CA THR A 6 9.07 -15.82 2.34
C THR A 6 9.82 -14.71 1.65
N LEU A 7 9.16 -13.58 1.46
CA LEU A 7 9.79 -12.36 0.98
C LEU A 7 11.14 -12.19 1.68
N ALA A 8 12.19 -12.01 0.89
CA ALA A 8 13.53 -11.83 1.45
C ALA A 8 13.48 -10.66 2.46
N PRO A 9 14.17 -10.75 3.61
CA PRO A 9 14.11 -9.73 4.65
C PRO A 9 14.51 -8.34 4.15
N GLU A 10 15.35 -8.27 3.12
CA GLU A 10 15.69 -7.06 2.39
C GLU A 10 14.48 -6.42 1.68
N LYS A 11 13.68 -7.21 0.95
CA LYS A 11 12.47 -6.73 0.28
C LYS A 11 11.42 -6.26 1.28
N VAL A 12 11.23 -7.00 2.36
CA VAL A 12 10.32 -6.59 3.44
C VAL A 12 10.77 -5.25 4.05
N ALA A 13 12.08 -5.04 4.21
CA ALA A 13 12.60 -3.77 4.72
C ALA A 13 12.39 -2.59 3.75
N GLU A 14 12.56 -2.81 2.44
CA GLU A 14 12.27 -1.79 1.43
C GLU A 14 10.78 -1.44 1.38
N ILE A 15 9.92 -2.46 1.36
CA ILE A 15 8.46 -2.30 1.35
C ILE A 15 7.98 -1.62 2.62
N ARG A 16 8.58 -1.95 3.76
CA ARG A 16 8.26 -1.30 5.04
C ARG A 16 8.73 0.15 5.08
N LYS A 17 9.82 0.49 4.41
CA LYS A 17 10.28 1.87 4.31
C LYS A 17 9.37 2.71 3.40
N GLU A 18 8.92 2.13 2.30
CA GLU A 18 7.87 2.72 1.46
C GLU A 18 6.60 2.89 2.31
N PHE A 19 6.11 1.83 2.96
CA PHE A 19 4.93 1.88 3.83
C PHE A 19 5.03 2.97 4.91
N ASP A 20 6.14 3.09 5.63
CA ASP A 20 6.36 4.14 6.65
C ASP A 20 6.44 5.55 6.06
N TYR A 21 6.74 5.67 4.76
CA TYR A 21 6.64 6.95 4.04
C TYR A 21 5.18 7.28 3.69
N PHE A 22 4.33 6.27 3.50
CA PHE A 22 2.90 6.45 3.24
C PHE A 22 2.08 6.68 4.52
N ASP A 23 2.37 5.92 5.56
CA ASP A 23 1.77 6.01 6.90
C ASP A 23 2.33 7.23 7.64
N THR A 24 1.55 8.31 7.62
CA THR A 24 1.97 9.61 8.16
C THR A 24 1.76 9.66 9.68
N ASP A 25 0.72 8.98 10.18
CA ASP A 25 0.41 8.91 11.62
C ASP A 25 1.27 7.86 12.36
N LYS A 26 1.94 6.97 11.63
CA LYS A 26 2.72 5.82 12.12
C LYS A 26 1.90 4.88 12.99
N ASN A 27 0.62 4.71 12.66
CA ASN A 27 -0.29 3.80 13.34
C ASN A 27 -0.09 2.34 12.88
N GLY A 28 0.64 2.11 11.78
CA GLY A 28 0.89 0.80 11.19
C GLY A 28 -0.11 0.41 10.10
N GLU A 29 -0.99 1.31 9.69
CA GLU A 29 -2.08 1.10 8.73
C GLU A 29 -2.27 2.35 7.86
N ILE A 30 -2.37 2.22 6.54
CA ILE A 30 -2.58 3.40 5.67
C ILE A 30 -4.07 3.63 5.54
N GLY A 31 -4.60 4.64 6.23
CA GLY A 31 -5.99 5.04 6.09
C GLY A 31 -6.29 5.65 4.72
N LEU A 32 -7.56 5.61 4.32
CA LEU A 32 -8.02 6.25 3.08
C LEU A 32 -7.66 7.76 3.00
N THR A 33 -7.69 8.45 4.14
CA THR A 33 -7.31 9.87 4.24
C THR A 33 -5.82 10.08 3.95
N GLU A 34 -4.96 9.26 4.54
CA GLU A 34 -3.50 9.33 4.34
C GLU A 34 -3.13 9.00 2.89
N PHE A 35 -3.79 8.00 2.32
CA PHE A 35 -3.63 7.63 0.92
C PHE A 35 -4.06 8.77 -0.03
N ILE A 36 -5.16 9.48 0.26
CA ILE A 36 -5.61 10.65 -0.51
C ILE A 36 -4.63 11.82 -0.39
N GLU A 37 -4.18 12.15 0.82
CA GLU A 37 -3.21 13.23 1.02
C GLU A 37 -1.92 12.96 0.25
N LEU A 38 -1.43 11.74 0.34
CA LEU A 38 -0.21 11.34 -0.34
C LEU A 38 -0.36 11.32 -1.86
N LEU A 39 -1.48 10.80 -2.39
CA LEU A 39 -1.74 10.87 -3.83
C LEU A 39 -1.90 12.29 -4.33
N THR A 40 -2.39 13.20 -3.50
CA THR A 40 -2.44 14.64 -3.82
C THR A 40 -1.04 15.25 -3.92
N ILE A 41 -0.10 14.81 -3.07
CA ILE A 41 1.31 15.23 -3.11
C ILE A 41 2.03 14.67 -4.35
N ILE A 42 1.83 13.38 -4.65
CA ILE A 42 2.52 12.71 -5.77
C ILE A 42 1.90 13.08 -7.12
N SER A 43 0.58 13.21 -7.17
CA SER A 43 -0.17 13.49 -8.40
C SER A 43 -1.35 14.43 -8.09
N PRO A 44 -1.14 15.75 -8.11
CA PRO A 44 -2.18 16.74 -7.84
C PRO A 44 -3.34 16.76 -8.85
N LYS A 45 -3.33 15.87 -9.85
CA LYS A 45 -4.39 15.68 -10.86
C LYS A 45 -5.27 14.45 -10.60
N THR A 46 -4.92 13.60 -9.63
CA THR A 46 -5.71 12.42 -9.30
C THR A 46 -6.98 12.86 -8.56
N LYS A 47 -8.13 12.45 -9.07
CA LYS A 47 -9.42 12.74 -8.42
C LYS A 47 -9.62 11.78 -7.24
N ALA A 48 -10.14 12.29 -6.12
CA ALA A 48 -10.50 11.49 -4.95
C ALA A 48 -11.28 10.20 -5.32
N SER A 49 -12.21 10.27 -6.28
CA SER A 49 -12.96 9.10 -6.73
C SER A 49 -12.12 7.98 -7.37
N HIS A 50 -10.99 8.29 -8.01
CA HIS A 50 -10.05 7.25 -8.47
C HIS A 50 -9.18 6.71 -7.34
N VAL A 51 -9.00 7.51 -6.28
CA VAL A 51 -8.28 7.09 -5.08
C VAL A 51 -9.10 6.06 -4.31
N GLU A 52 -10.40 6.30 -4.14
CA GLU A 52 -11.32 5.35 -3.51
C GLU A 52 -11.39 4.02 -4.28
N GLU A 53 -11.40 4.08 -5.62
CA GLU A 53 -11.37 2.87 -6.45
C GLU A 53 -10.04 2.12 -6.31
N GLY A 54 -8.90 2.82 -6.35
CA GLY A 54 -7.58 2.23 -6.14
C GLY A 54 -7.40 1.66 -4.74
N PHE A 55 -7.92 2.36 -3.73
CA PHE A 55 -7.91 1.94 -2.34
C PHE A 55 -8.72 0.66 -2.15
N GLY A 56 -9.95 0.60 -2.68
CA GLY A 56 -10.81 -0.59 -2.60
C GLY A 56 -10.29 -1.81 -3.38
N LEU A 57 -9.30 -1.63 -4.27
CA LEU A 57 -8.60 -2.75 -4.90
C LEU A 57 -7.51 -3.35 -3.99
N ILE A 58 -6.99 -2.57 -3.03
CA ILE A 58 -5.94 -2.96 -2.10
C ILE A 58 -6.55 -3.43 -0.79
N ASP A 59 -7.52 -2.68 -0.27
CA ASP A 59 -8.32 -2.96 0.92
C ASP A 59 -9.24 -4.16 0.67
N LYS A 60 -8.73 -5.37 0.92
CA LYS A 60 -9.46 -6.62 0.77
C LYS A 60 -10.37 -6.87 1.95
N ASN A 61 -9.95 -6.47 3.14
CA ASN A 61 -10.73 -6.67 4.37
C ASN A 61 -11.89 -5.66 4.49
N ASN A 62 -11.89 -4.59 3.70
CA ASN A 62 -12.86 -3.49 3.71
C ASN A 62 -12.98 -2.84 5.10
N ASP A 63 -11.88 -2.77 5.84
CA ASP A 63 -11.83 -2.10 7.15
C ASP A 63 -11.66 -0.58 7.01
N GLY A 64 -11.35 -0.08 5.79
CA GLY A 64 -11.12 1.34 5.53
C GLY A 64 -9.69 1.80 5.80
N SER A 65 -8.79 0.85 6.04
CA SER A 65 -7.36 1.00 6.25
C SER A 65 -6.61 -0.10 5.51
N ILE A 66 -5.45 0.19 4.93
CA ILE A 66 -4.58 -0.80 4.28
C ILE A 66 -3.54 -1.27 5.30
N ASP A 67 -3.64 -2.53 5.70
CA ASP A 67 -2.64 -3.15 6.56
C ASP A 67 -1.31 -3.38 5.83
N PHE A 68 -0.22 -3.54 6.59
CA PHE A 68 1.07 -3.90 6.01
C PHE A 68 1.01 -5.18 5.15
N GLU A 69 0.19 -6.16 5.53
CA GLU A 69 0.01 -7.40 4.76
C GLU A 69 -0.69 -7.15 3.41
N GLU A 70 -1.73 -6.32 3.39
CA GLU A 70 -2.46 -5.96 2.17
C GLU A 70 -1.60 -5.10 1.24
N PHE A 71 -0.85 -4.15 1.80
CA PHE A 71 0.13 -3.37 1.05
C PHE A 71 1.21 -4.26 0.43
N LEU A 72 1.69 -5.25 1.18
CA LEU A 72 2.72 -6.18 0.74
C LEU A 72 2.24 -7.10 -0.40
N GLU A 73 1.00 -7.59 -0.32
CA GLU A 73 0.37 -8.35 -1.40
C GLU A 73 0.17 -7.49 -2.65
N TRP A 74 -0.34 -6.27 -2.50
CA TRP A 74 -0.50 -5.35 -3.61
C TRP A 74 0.84 -4.96 -4.23
N TRP A 75 1.85 -4.70 -3.41
CA TRP A 75 3.20 -4.37 -3.85
C TRP A 75 3.80 -5.50 -4.68
N GLN A 76 3.66 -6.76 -4.24
CA GLN A 76 4.13 -7.92 -5.00
C GLN A 76 3.45 -8.04 -6.37
N GLN A 77 2.14 -7.77 -6.44
CA GLN A 77 1.40 -7.85 -7.70
C GLN A 77 1.72 -6.68 -8.64
N SER A 78 1.83 -5.46 -8.11
CA SER A 78 2.06 -4.25 -8.92
C SER A 78 3.52 -4.08 -9.35
N TRP A 79 4.49 -4.51 -8.54
CA TRP A 79 5.92 -4.36 -8.85
C TRP A 79 6.53 -5.52 -9.64
N TRP A 80 5.70 -6.46 -10.14
CA TRP A 80 6.16 -7.50 -11.09
C TRP A 80 5.81 -7.19 -12.56
N GLU A 81 5.16 -6.06 -12.85
CA GLU A 81 4.93 -5.59 -14.22
C GLU A 81 5.69 -4.29 -14.52
N TYR A 82 7.03 -4.35 -14.51
CA TYR A 82 7.90 -3.56 -15.40
C TYR A 82 9.28 -4.21 -15.60
#